data_AF-A0A401PTU6-F1
#
_entry.id   AF-A0A401PTU6-F1
#
_cell.length_a   1.000
_cell.length_b   1.000
_cell.length_c   1.000
_cell.angle_alpha   90.00
_cell.angle_beta   90.00
_cell.angle_gamma   90.00
#
_symmetry.space_group_name_H-M   'P 1'
#
loop_
_entity.id
_entity.type
_entity.pdbx_description
1 polymer ?
#
loop_
_entity_poly.entity_id
_entity_poly.type
_entity_poly.pdbx_seq_one_letter_code
_entity_poly.pdbx_strand_id
1 'polypeptide(L)'
;MFVRTYGQLYMQNSEVFQDLFKEMKKYYVFGNLNLEDMLSDFWARLLERMFQLVNPQYHFTEEYLECVSKYTEQLKPFGDVPRKLKLQVTRAFIAARTFAQGLDVAQDVVNKVST
;
A
#
# COMPACT_ATOMS: atom_id res chain seq x y z
N MET A 1 -8.18 -11.22 -11.74
CA MET A 1 -7.17 -10.67 -12.66
C MET A 1 -5.78 -11.27 -12.37
N PHE A 2 -5.14 -10.97 -11.24
CA PHE A 2 -3.74 -11.40 -10.98
C PHE A 2 -3.54 -12.92 -10.90
N VAL A 3 -4.49 -13.68 -10.35
CA VAL A 3 -4.46 -15.15 -10.40
C VAL A 3 -4.40 -15.67 -11.84
N ARG A 4 -5.12 -15.04 -12.79
CA ARG A 4 -5.12 -15.48 -14.18
C ARG A 4 -3.82 -15.13 -14.91
N THR A 5 -3.16 -14.04 -14.53
CA THR A 5 -1.94 -13.55 -15.18
C THR A 5 -0.67 -14.16 -14.59
N TYR A 6 -0.60 -14.30 -13.27
CA TYR A 6 0.61 -14.71 -12.54
C TYR A 6 0.46 -16.08 -11.85
N GLY A 7 -0.73 -16.68 -11.89
CA GLY A 7 -0.96 -18.04 -11.40
C GLY A 7 -0.51 -18.25 -9.96
N GLN A 8 0.23 -19.35 -9.77
CA GLN A 8 0.70 -19.80 -8.47
C GLN A 8 1.63 -18.79 -7.78
N LEU A 9 2.44 -18.05 -8.56
CA LEU A 9 3.36 -17.03 -8.05
C LEU A 9 2.60 -15.96 -7.27
N TYR A 10 1.46 -15.50 -7.80
CA TYR A 10 0.63 -14.55 -7.08
C TYR A 10 -0.10 -15.22 -5.91
N MET A 11 -0.65 -16.42 -6.09
CA MET A 11 -1.43 -17.09 -5.03
C MET A 11 -0.61 -17.29 -3.75
N GLN A 12 0.65 -17.73 -3.86
CA GLN A 12 1.57 -17.96 -2.74
C GLN A 12 2.08 -16.68 -2.07
N ASN A 13 1.90 -15.51 -2.70
CA ASN A 13 2.46 -14.23 -2.25
C ASN A 13 1.37 -13.14 -2.15
N SER A 14 0.10 -13.56 -2.24
CA SER A 14 -1.05 -12.65 -2.35
C SER A 14 -1.26 -11.83 -1.08
N GLU A 15 -0.76 -12.31 0.06
CA GLU A 15 -0.82 -11.66 1.37
C GLU A 15 -0.27 -10.22 1.33
N VAL A 16 0.87 -9.98 0.66
CA VAL A 16 1.47 -8.64 0.53
C VAL A 16 0.48 -7.63 -0.06
N PHE A 17 -0.32 -8.06 -1.04
CA PHE A 17 -1.35 -7.22 -1.64
C PHE A 17 -2.60 -7.13 -0.76
N GLN A 18 -3.02 -8.23 -0.15
CA GLN A 18 -4.18 -8.23 0.74
C GLN A 18 -3.98 -7.26 1.92
N ASP A 19 -2.79 -7.25 2.51
CA ASP A 19 -2.45 -6.37 3.62
C ASP A 19 -2.42 -4.90 3.18
N LEU A 20 -1.88 -4.58 2.00
CA LEU A 20 -1.98 -3.25 1.42
C LEU A 20 -3.45 -2.78 1.36
N PHE A 21 -4.36 -3.60 0.82
CA PHE A 21 -5.77 -3.23 0.74
C PHE A 21 -6.45 -3.10 2.11
N LYS A 22 -6.07 -3.94 3.09
CA LYS A 22 -6.56 -3.81 4.48
C LYS A 22 -6.14 -2.48 5.09
N GLU A 23 -4.86 -2.09 4.94
CA GLU A 23 -4.36 -0.83 5.48
C GLU A 23 -4.97 0.39 4.78
N MET A 24 -5.16 0.34 3.46
CA MET A 24 -5.88 1.38 2.72
C MET A 24 -7.32 1.54 3.22
N LYS A 25 -8.02 0.43 3.50
CA LYS A 25 -9.37 0.46 4.09
C LYS A 25 -9.36 1.04 5.50
N LYS A 26 -8.40 0.66 6.34
CA LYS A 26 -8.24 1.24 7.70
C LYS A 26 -7.97 2.75 7.63
N TYR A 27 -7.13 3.19 6.70
CA TYR A 27 -6.88 4.62 6.47
C TYR A 27 -8.18 5.35 6.11
N TYR A 28 -8.98 4.78 5.20
CA TYR A 28 -10.25 5.40 4.82
C TYR A 28 -11.22 5.53 6.00
N VAL A 29 -11.33 4.50 6.85
CA VAL A 29 -12.31 4.45 7.95
C VAL A 29 -11.85 5.25 9.17
N PHE A 30 -10.63 5.02 9.64
CA PHE A 30 -10.11 5.60 10.90
C PHE A 30 -9.13 6.74 10.65
N GLY A 31 -8.35 6.59 9.58
CA GLY A 31 -7.25 7.43 9.11
C GLY A 31 -6.44 8.19 10.16
N ASN A 32 -6.06 7.45 11.18
CA ASN A 32 -4.91 7.72 12.05
C ASN A 32 -3.60 7.14 11.47
N LEU A 33 -3.63 6.60 10.25
CA LEU A 33 -2.48 5.96 9.60
C LEU A 33 -1.81 6.94 8.63
N ASN A 34 -0.48 6.86 8.51
CA ASN A 34 0.23 7.55 7.44
C ASN A 34 0.18 6.70 6.16
N LEU A 35 -0.58 7.17 5.17
CA LEU A 35 -0.75 6.48 3.90
C LEU A 35 0.56 6.40 3.09
N GLU A 36 1.44 7.40 3.22
CA GLU A 36 2.73 7.39 2.51
C GLU A 36 3.68 6.34 3.07
N ASP A 37 3.75 6.21 4.39
CA ASP A 37 4.59 5.21 5.06
C ASP A 37 4.09 3.80 4.72
N MET A 38 2.78 3.59 4.81
CA MET A 38 2.15 2.32 4.45
C MET A 38 2.44 1.89 3.00
N LEU A 39 2.40 2.84 2.05
CA LEU A 39 2.77 2.56 0.66
C LEU A 39 4.26 2.23 0.53
N SER A 40 5.11 2.94 1.28
CA SER A 40 6.57 2.69 1.28
C SER A 40 6.90 1.29 1.82
N ASP A 41 6.26 0.89 2.93
CA ASP A 41 6.39 -0.45 3.53
C ASP A 41 5.88 -1.55 2.61
N PHE A 42 4.82 -1.29 1.84
CA PHE A 42 4.34 -2.22 0.82
C PHE A 42 5.40 -2.45 -0.26
N TRP A 43 6.00 -1.38 -0.78
CA TRP A 43 7.00 -1.49 -1.84
C TRP A 43 8.30 -2.17 -1.38
N ALA A 44 8.73 -1.92 -0.13
CA ALA A 44 9.87 -2.61 0.47
C ALA A 44 9.60 -4.13 0.57
N ARG A 45 8.49 -4.52 1.21
CA ARG A 45 8.10 -5.94 1.33
C ARG A 45 7.92 -6.62 -0.03
N LEU A 46 7.35 -5.91 -1.00
CA LEU A 46 7.18 -6.43 -2.36
C LEU A 46 8.54 -6.62 -3.05
N LEU A 47 9.48 -5.69 -2.87
CA LEU A 47 10.83 -5.82 -3.42
C LEU A 47 11.53 -7.05 -2.88
N GLU A 48 11.58 -7.22 -1.57
CA GLU A 48 12.25 -8.34 -0.91
C GLU A 48 11.68 -9.68 -1.41
N ARG A 49 10.34 -9.76 -1.49
CA ARG A 49 9.66 -10.96 -1.98
C ARG A 49 9.96 -11.24 -3.46
N MET A 50 9.91 -10.21 -4.31
CA MET A 50 10.23 -10.35 -5.74
C MET A 50 11.70 -10.71 -5.96
N PHE A 51 12.61 -10.15 -5.16
CA PHE A 51 14.04 -10.40 -5.26
C PHE A 51 14.37 -11.87 -4.99
N GLN A 52 13.75 -12.46 -3.97
CA GLN A 52 13.84 -13.90 -3.69
C GLN A 52 13.24 -14.75 -4.83
N LEU A 53 12.07 -14.36 -5.35
CA LEU A 53 11.38 -15.12 -6.40
C LEU A 53 12.12 -15.12 -7.75
N VAL A 54 12.81 -14.03 -8.08
CA VAL A 54 13.60 -13.91 -9.32
C VAL A 54 14.95 -14.60 -9.20
N ASN A 55 15.46 -14.80 -7.98
CA ASN A 55 16.77 -15.40 -7.71
C ASN A 55 16.65 -16.68 -6.85
N PRO A 56 15.88 -17.69 -7.29
CA PRO A 56 15.58 -18.87 -6.45
C PRO A 56 16.81 -19.74 -6.16
N GLN A 57 17.87 -19.62 -6.95
CA GLN A 57 19.13 -20.33 -6.72
C GLN A 57 19.92 -19.81 -5.51
N TYR A 58 19.57 -18.65 -4.96
CA TYR A 58 20.27 -18.04 -3.83
C TYR A 58 19.39 -18.00 -2.58
N HIS A 59 20.03 -18.16 -1.42
CA HIS A 59 19.39 -17.96 -0.13
C HIS A 59 19.86 -16.61 0.43
N PHE A 60 18.91 -15.73 0.73
CA PHE A 60 19.20 -14.38 1.23
C PHE A 60 18.82 -14.30 2.70
N THR A 61 19.73 -13.75 3.52
CA THR A 61 19.44 -13.42 4.92
C THR A 61 18.56 -12.18 5.01
N GLU A 62 17.89 -11.99 6.15
CA GLU A 62 17.08 -10.79 6.42
C GLU A 62 17.94 -9.52 6.31
N GLU A 63 19.14 -9.52 6.91
CA GLU A 63 20.11 -8.42 6.82
C GLU A 63 20.48 -8.06 5.36
N TYR A 64 20.58 -9.07 4.49
CA TYR A 64 20.86 -8.84 3.07
C TYR A 64 19.68 -8.18 2.36
N LEU A 65 18.45 -8.64 2.66
CA LEU A 65 17.23 -8.08 2.08
C LEU A 65 16.98 -6.65 2.57
N GLU A 66 17.24 -6.35 3.85
CA GLU A 66 17.23 -4.98 4.36
C GLU A 66 18.25 -4.10 3.63
N CYS A 67 19.44 -4.64 3.34
CA CYS A 67 20.45 -3.95 2.56
C CYS A 67 19.94 -3.64 1.15
N VAL A 68 19.31 -4.60 0.47
CA VAL A 68 18.67 -4.40 -0.85
C VAL A 68 17.61 -3.29 -0.77
N SER A 69 16.75 -3.32 0.25
CA SER A 69 15.71 -2.32 0.48
C SER A 69 16.27 -0.90 0.61
N LYS A 70 17.49 -0.71 1.16
CA LYS A 70 18.17 0.61 1.23
C LYS A 70 18.56 1.20 -0.14
N TYR A 71 18.79 0.37 -1.16
CA TYR A 71 19.16 0.84 -2.50
C TYR A 71 17.96 1.08 -3.44
N THR A 72 16.73 0.84 -2.95
CA THR A 72 15.50 0.94 -3.75
C THR A 72 15.32 2.29 -4.42
N GLU A 73 15.63 3.39 -3.74
CA GLU A 73 15.46 4.75 -4.28
C GLU A 73 16.41 5.04 -5.46
N GLN A 74 17.63 4.52 -5.39
CA GLN A 74 18.65 4.72 -6.42
C GLN A 74 18.40 3.82 -7.63
N LEU A 75 18.10 2.54 -7.39
CA LEU A 75 17.97 1.53 -8.44
C LEU A 75 16.59 1.55 -9.11
N LYS A 76 15.55 2.07 -8.42
CA LYS A 76 14.17 2.13 -8.90
C LYS A 76 13.73 0.81 -9.57
N PRO A 77 13.72 -0.33 -8.83
CA PRO A 77 13.39 -1.64 -9.41
C PRO A 77 11.97 -1.70 -10.01
N PHE A 78 11.06 -0.86 -9.51
CA PHE A 78 9.70 -0.70 -10.03
C PHE A 78 9.53 0.58 -10.90
N GLY A 79 10.64 1.19 -11.32
CA GLY A 79 10.67 2.46 -12.04
C GLY A 79 9.98 3.59 -11.26
N ASP A 80 9.21 4.40 -11.97
CA ASP A 80 8.46 5.51 -11.37
C ASP A 80 7.08 5.10 -10.80
N VAL A 81 6.72 3.82 -10.87
CA VAL A 81 5.40 3.34 -10.43
C VAL A 81 5.15 3.62 -8.94
N PRO A 82 6.06 3.33 -7.99
CA PRO A 82 5.85 3.62 -6.58
C PRO A 82 5.55 5.10 -6.31
N ARG A 83 6.33 6.00 -6.94
CA ARG A 83 6.18 7.44 -6.80
C ARG A 83 4.85 7.94 -7.37
N LYS A 84 4.48 7.49 -8.58
CA LYS A 84 3.21 7.87 -9.21
C LYS A 84 2.02 7.35 -8.41
N LEU A 85 2.07 6.09 -7.98
CA LEU A 85 1.03 5.49 -7.16
C LEU A 85 0.86 6.24 -5.85
N LYS A 86 1.96 6.56 -5.15
CA LYS A 86 1.93 7.35 -3.91
C LYS A 86 1.20 8.67 -4.10
N LEU A 87 1.58 9.46 -5.11
CA LEU A 87 0.94 10.76 -5.37
C LEU A 87 -0.55 10.64 -5.70
N GLN A 88 -0.92 9.65 -6.52
CA GLN A 88 -2.31 9.48 -6.95
C GLN A 88 -3.20 8.93 -5.84
N VAL A 89 -2.74 7.89 -5.15
CA VAL A 89 -3.49 7.23 -4.08
C VAL A 89 -3.65 8.15 -2.88
N THR A 90 -2.61 8.88 -2.47
CA THR A 90 -2.71 9.86 -1.38
C THR A 90 -3.76 10.93 -1.66
N ARG A 91 -3.75 11.53 -2.86
CA ARG A 91 -4.74 12.54 -3.22
C ARG A 91 -6.16 11.97 -3.25
N ALA A 92 -6.34 10.80 -3.85
CA ALA A 92 -7.66 10.16 -3.97
C ALA A 92 -8.25 9.79 -2.60
N PHE A 93 -7.45 9.19 -1.71
CA PHE A 93 -7.93 8.75 -0.40
C PHE A 93 -8.22 9.91 0.55
N ILE A 94 -7.38 10.96 0.55
CA ILE A 94 -7.66 12.17 1.33
C ILE A 94 -8.99 12.79 0.86
N ALA A 95 -9.16 13.01 -0.45
CA ALA A 95 -10.37 13.61 -0.99
C ALA A 95 -11.63 12.79 -0.67
N ALA A 96 -11.59 11.49 -0.91
CA ALA A 96 -12.74 10.61 -0.66
C ALA A 96 -13.11 10.56 0.83
N ARG A 97 -12.11 10.45 1.71
CA ARG A 97 -12.33 10.41 3.16
C ARG A 97 -12.90 11.73 3.68
N THR A 98 -12.28 12.86 3.33
CA THR A 98 -12.75 14.18 3.75
C THR A 98 -14.17 14.46 3.25
N PHE A 99 -14.49 14.04 2.03
CA PHE A 99 -15.85 14.15 1.50
C PHE A 99 -16.87 13.35 2.33
N ALA A 100 -16.60 12.07 2.59
CA ALA A 100 -17.48 11.21 3.39
C ALA A 100 -17.64 11.75 4.82
N GLN A 101 -16.54 12.08 5.50
CA GLN A 101 -16.57 12.65 6.84
C GLN A 101 -17.31 13.99 6.89
N GLY A 102 -17.17 14.82 5.86
CA GLY A 102 -17.89 16.09 5.75
C GLY A 102 -19.40 15.90 5.68
N LEU A 103 -19.87 14.88 4.95
CA LEU A 103 -21.30 14.53 4.88
C LEU A 103 -21.83 14.01 6.22
N ASP A 104 -21.08 13.14 6.90
CA ASP A 104 -21.46 12.61 8.21
C ASP A 104 -21.57 13.74 9.25
N VAL A 105 -20.58 14.64 9.29
CA VAL A 105 -20.60 15.81 10.19
C VAL A 105 -21.77 16.75 9.86
N ALA A 106 -22.07 16.98 8.58
CA ALA A 106 -23.20 17.80 8.18
C ALA A 106 -24.54 17.21 8.66
N GLN A 107 -24.71 15.89 8.53
CA GLN A 107 -25.88 15.18 9.04
C GLN A 107 -25.99 15.33 10.56
N ASP A 108 -24.90 15.14 11.30
CA ASP A 108 -24.87 15.28 12.75
C ASP A 108 -25.27 16.69 13.22
N VAL A 109 -24.80 17.73 12.52
CA VAL A 109 -25.15 19.13 12.84
C VAL A 109 -26.63 19.39 12.60
N VAL A 110 -27.18 18.96 11.45
CA VAL A 110 -28.61 19.13 11.14
C VAL A 110 -29.49 18.45 12.19
N ASN A 111 -29.14 17.23 12.59
CA ASN A 111 -29.89 16.48 13.60
C ASN A 111 -29.85 17.17 14.98
N LYS A 112 -28.70 17.73 15.37
CA LYS A 112 -28.54 18.43 16.66
C LYS A 112 -29.30 19.75 16.73
N VAL A 113 -29.44 20.46 15.61
CA VAL A 113 -30.13 21.76 15.55
C VAL A 113 -31.65 21.59 15.36
N SER A 114 -32.09 20.46 14.81
CA SER A 114 -33.51 20.17 14.55
C SER A 114 -34.23 19.50 15.73
N THR A 115 -33.53 19.29 16.86
CA THR A 115 -34.07 18.75 18.12
C THR A 115 -34.04 19.85 19.18
#